data_AF-A0A554KE58-F1
#
_entry.id   AF-A0A554KE58-F1
#
_cell.length_a   1.000
_cell.length_b   1.000
_cell.length_c   1.000
_cell.angle_alpha   90.00
_cell.angle_beta   90.00
_cell.angle_gamma   90.00
#
_symmetry.space_group_name_H-M   'P 1'
#
loop_
_entity.id
_entity.type
_entity.pdbx_description
1 polymer ?
#
loop_
_entity_poly.entity_id
_entity_poly.type
_entity_poly.pdbx_seq_one_letter_code
_entity_poly.pdbx_strand_id
1 'polypeptide(L)'
;MKNETPIQQAQISASPQATITAKDQFSISLLDVIVAIGVASMIGGLIYIGKKLQILDTLTITTEKIKTNLSAVANHMIKNYKFDPSELHTYSPVQLTEVGNNFIRTLGFDNVFEKNKSDFFSFIDSENPKLKYDVELAAIKSISVLYEKEYINFLKVFFYNHPARNIENTAPTLGIYIRDKYLAEHPEITQ
;
A
#
# COMPACT_ATOMS: atom_id res chain seq x y z
N MET A 1 -57.65 -77.99 61.21
CA MET A 1 -56.32 -77.94 61.83
C MET A 1 -55.27 -77.96 60.73
N LYS A 2 -54.44 -76.91 60.66
CA LYS A 2 -53.08 -76.83 60.09
C LYS A 2 -52.93 -77.06 58.56
N ASN A 3 -52.67 -75.97 57.81
CA ASN A 3 -51.35 -75.39 57.47
C ASN A 3 -50.73 -76.12 56.26
N GLU A 4 -50.69 -75.52 55.06
CA GLU A 4 -49.80 -74.44 54.56
C GLU A 4 -48.69 -75.01 53.66
N THR A 5 -48.81 -74.72 52.35
CA THR A 5 -47.75 -74.44 51.32
C THR A 5 -46.72 -75.54 50.96
N PRO A 6 -46.14 -75.56 49.72
CA PRO A 6 -45.72 -74.39 48.94
C PRO A 6 -46.02 -74.36 47.43
N ILE A 7 -45.68 -73.18 46.91
CA ILE A 7 -45.71 -72.58 45.57
C ILE A 7 -44.74 -73.27 44.60
N GLN A 8 -45.13 -73.41 43.31
CA GLN A 8 -44.33 -73.00 42.13
C GLN A 8 -45.05 -73.21 40.79
N GLN A 9 -45.14 -72.11 40.01
CA GLN A 9 -44.84 -71.92 38.57
C GLN A 9 -45.42 -72.87 37.51
N ALA A 10 -45.75 -72.50 36.26
CA ALA A 10 -45.99 -71.25 35.52
C ALA A 10 -46.38 -71.64 34.07
N GLN A 11 -47.21 -70.82 33.38
CA GLN A 11 -47.02 -70.34 31.97
C GLN A 11 -47.19 -71.31 30.75
N ILE A 12 -47.68 -70.99 29.53
CA ILE A 12 -48.07 -69.80 28.71
C ILE A 12 -49.05 -70.23 27.57
N SER A 13 -50.02 -69.39 27.19
CA SER A 13 -50.49 -69.10 25.80
C SER A 13 -51.65 -68.07 25.92
N ALA A 14 -51.82 -67.00 25.13
CA ALA A 14 -51.26 -66.54 23.86
C ALA A 14 -51.30 -64.98 23.78
N SER A 15 -50.54 -64.43 22.83
CA SER A 15 -50.32 -63.00 22.50
C SER A 15 -51.56 -62.27 21.90
N PRO A 16 -51.54 -60.94 21.66
CA PRO A 16 -50.77 -60.33 20.57
C PRO A 16 -49.94 -59.08 20.95
N GLN A 17 -48.90 -58.89 20.15
CA GLN A 17 -47.86 -57.87 20.23
C GLN A 17 -48.39 -56.46 19.91
N ALA A 18 -48.02 -55.48 20.74
CA ALA A 18 -48.06 -54.08 20.35
C ALA A 18 -46.92 -53.81 19.36
N THR A 19 -47.31 -53.60 18.10
CA THR A 19 -46.44 -53.22 16.99
C THR A 19 -45.68 -51.93 17.32
N ILE A 20 -44.35 -52.02 17.40
CA ILE A 20 -43.47 -50.86 17.30
C ILE A 20 -43.52 -50.40 15.85
N THR A 21 -44.29 -49.36 15.57
CA THR A 21 -44.28 -48.68 14.27
C THR A 21 -42.99 -47.89 14.14
N ALA A 22 -41.92 -48.56 13.70
CA ALA A 22 -40.76 -47.93 13.10
C ALA A 22 -41.18 -47.37 11.74
N LYS A 23 -41.68 -46.12 11.69
CA LYS A 23 -41.86 -45.42 10.41
C LYS A 23 -42.00 -43.90 10.51
N ASP A 24 -41.11 -43.22 11.23
CA ASP A 24 -40.76 -41.85 10.83
C ASP A 24 -39.73 -41.95 9.70
N GLN A 25 -40.23 -42.26 8.50
CA GLN A 25 -39.49 -41.96 7.28
C GLN A 25 -39.41 -40.44 7.19
N PHE A 26 -38.23 -39.89 7.52
CA PHE A 26 -37.83 -38.55 7.14
C PHE A 26 -37.86 -38.45 5.60
N SER A 27 -39.01 -38.12 5.03
CA SER A 27 -39.12 -37.72 3.64
C SER A 27 -38.66 -36.27 3.56
N ILE A 28 -37.35 -36.07 3.60
CA ILE A 28 -36.78 -34.77 3.25
C ILE A 28 -37.12 -34.57 1.78
N SER A 29 -38.01 -33.62 1.49
CA SER A 29 -38.36 -33.31 0.11
C SER A 29 -37.11 -32.81 -0.60
N LEU A 30 -36.89 -33.25 -1.84
CA LEU A 30 -35.75 -32.82 -2.64
C LEU A 30 -35.70 -31.29 -2.77
N LEU A 31 -36.88 -30.65 -2.70
CA LEU A 31 -37.04 -29.20 -2.65
C LEU A 31 -36.50 -28.57 -1.36
N ASP A 32 -36.67 -29.23 -0.21
CA ASP A 32 -36.16 -28.76 1.09
C ASP A 32 -34.63 -28.80 1.13
N VAL A 33 -34.01 -29.80 0.50
CA VAL A 33 -32.55 -29.89 0.36
C VAL A 33 -32.02 -28.76 -0.53
N ILE A 34 -32.69 -28.47 -1.65
CA ILE A 34 -32.30 -27.37 -2.55
C ILE A 34 -32.42 -26.02 -1.85
N VAL A 35 -33.52 -25.79 -1.12
CA VAL A 35 -33.72 -24.55 -0.34
C VAL A 35 -32.65 -24.43 0.75
N ALA A 36 -32.33 -25.51 1.47
CA ALA A 36 -31.30 -25.49 2.51
C ALA A 36 -29.90 -25.17 1.96
N ILE A 37 -29.51 -25.74 0.83
CA ILE A 37 -28.23 -25.44 0.16
C ILE A 37 -28.22 -23.98 -0.35
N GLY A 38 -29.34 -23.50 -0.89
CA GLY A 38 -29.49 -22.12 -1.34
C GLY A 38 -29.32 -21.11 -0.21
N VAL A 39 -29.98 -21.34 0.93
CA VAL A 39 -29.89 -20.45 2.10
C VAL A 39 -28.48 -20.50 2.71
N ALA A 40 -27.89 -21.68 2.86
CA ALA A 40 -26.54 -21.83 3.42
C ALA A 40 -25.47 -21.14 2.54
N SER A 41 -25.56 -21.28 1.22
CA SER A 41 -24.64 -20.62 0.28
C SER A 41 -24.83 -19.10 0.26
N MET A 42 -26.06 -18.61 0.39
CA MET A 42 -26.37 -17.18 0.47
C MET A 42 -25.81 -16.54 1.75
N ILE A 43 -25.97 -17.21 2.91
CA ILE A 43 -25.38 -16.76 4.18
C ILE A 43 -23.85 -16.79 4.10
N GLY A 44 -23.27 -17.86 3.54
CA GLY A 44 -21.82 -17.98 3.34
C GLY A 44 -21.26 -16.87 2.45
N GLY A 45 -21.96 -16.53 1.36
CA GLY A 45 -21.60 -15.43 0.47
C GLY A 45 -21.61 -14.07 1.17
N LEU A 46 -22.64 -13.80 1.97
CA LEU A 46 -22.75 -12.55 2.74
C LEU A 46 -21.63 -12.40 3.78
N ILE A 47 -21.27 -13.48 4.48
CA ILE A 47 -20.15 -13.47 5.45
C ILE A 47 -18.81 -13.24 4.75
N TYR A 48 -18.60 -13.87 3.59
CA TYR A 48 -17.37 -13.71 2.81
C TYR A 48 -17.21 -12.27 2.30
N ILE A 49 -18.28 -11.69 1.74
CA ILE A 49 -18.30 -10.30 1.28
C ILE A 49 -18.05 -9.36 2.46
N GLY A 50 -18.72 -9.55 3.60
CA GLY A 50 -18.51 -8.74 4.80
C GLY A 50 -17.07 -8.74 5.30
N LYS A 51 -16.41 -9.91 5.34
CA LYS A 51 -14.99 -10.02 5.70
C LYS A 51 -14.07 -9.31 4.69
N LYS A 52 -14.35 -9.45 3.39
CA LYS A 52 -13.57 -8.78 2.33
C LYS A 52 -13.67 -7.26 2.42
N LEU A 53 -14.86 -6.71 2.70
CA LEU A 53 -15.04 -5.27 2.92
C LEU A 53 -14.25 -4.77 4.14
N GLN A 54 -14.31 -5.47 5.27
CA GLN A 54 -13.54 -5.08 6.46
C GLN A 54 -12.03 -5.04 6.22
N ILE A 55 -11.49 -6.00 5.46
CA ILE A 55 -10.06 -6.01 5.10
C ILE A 55 -9.73 -4.82 4.18
N LEU A 56 -10.62 -4.49 3.25
CA LEU A 56 -10.44 -3.37 2.34
C LEU A 56 -10.46 -2.01 3.07
N ASP A 57 -11.37 -1.85 4.03
CA ASP A 57 -11.43 -0.67 4.89
C ASP A 57 -10.17 -0.54 5.75
N THR A 58 -9.70 -1.65 6.32
CA THR A 58 -8.47 -1.69 7.14
C THR A 58 -7.23 -1.36 6.32
N LEU A 59 -7.15 -1.84 5.07
CA LEU A 59 -6.07 -1.50 4.14
C LEU A 59 -6.11 -0.03 3.76
N THR A 60 -7.28 0.52 3.47
CA THR A 60 -7.45 1.94 3.10
C THR A 60 -6.99 2.85 4.24
N ILE A 61 -7.43 2.57 5.48
CA ILE A 61 -7.02 3.30 6.68
C ILE A 61 -5.50 3.17 6.92
N THR A 62 -4.93 1.99 6.69
CA THR A 62 -3.48 1.78 6.85
C THR A 62 -2.69 2.57 5.82
N THR A 63 -3.12 2.59 4.56
CA THR A 63 -2.46 3.35 3.49
C THR A 63 -2.57 4.85 3.73
N GLU A 64 -3.71 5.36 4.22
CA GLU A 64 -3.85 6.77 4.59
C GLU A 64 -2.94 7.16 5.76
N LYS A 65 -2.80 6.29 6.77
CA LYS A 65 -1.85 6.51 7.88
C LYS A 65 -0.41 6.48 7.41
N ILE A 66 -0.04 5.54 6.53
CA ILE A 66 1.29 5.48 5.92
C ILE A 66 1.56 6.75 5.11
N LYS A 67 0.61 7.19 4.27
CA LYS A 67 0.72 8.42 3.49
C LYS A 67 0.93 9.65 4.39
N THR A 68 0.16 9.74 5.47
CA THR A 68 0.24 10.86 6.41
C THR A 68 1.57 10.87 7.16
N ASN A 69 2.04 9.71 7.63
CA ASN A 69 3.33 9.57 8.30
C ASN A 69 4.49 9.84 7.35
N LEU A 70 4.42 9.33 6.11
CA LEU A 70 5.43 9.57 5.09
C LEU A 70 5.47 11.05 4.71
N SER A 71 4.31 11.71 4.63
CA SER A 71 4.24 13.16 4.41
C SER A 71 4.79 13.95 5.60
N ALA A 72 4.55 13.51 6.83
CA ALA A 72 5.10 14.16 8.02
C ALA A 72 6.63 14.00 8.10
N VAL A 73 7.15 12.82 7.75
CA VAL A 73 8.60 12.55 7.63
C VAL A 73 9.19 13.38 6.50
N ALA A 74 8.58 13.42 5.33
CA ALA A 74 9.01 14.23 4.20
C ALA A 74 9.03 15.72 4.57
N ASN A 75 7.99 16.23 5.22
CA ASN A 75 7.92 17.62 5.69
C ASN A 75 8.96 17.92 6.77
N HIS A 76 9.26 16.97 7.65
CA HIS A 76 10.33 17.11 8.64
C HIS A 76 11.72 17.10 7.99
N MET A 77 11.92 16.30 6.93
CA MET A 77 13.15 16.31 6.14
C MET A 77 13.30 17.63 5.38
N ILE A 78 12.24 18.14 4.77
CA ILE A 78 12.21 19.45 4.09
C ILE A 78 12.47 20.59 5.09
N LYS A 79 11.92 20.53 6.31
CA LYS A 79 12.11 21.59 7.32
C LYS A 79 13.53 21.66 7.89
N ASN A 80 14.30 20.57 7.82
CA ASN A 80 15.69 20.51 8.24
C ASN A 80 16.68 20.59 7.06
N TYR A 81 16.21 21.07 5.89
CA TYR A 81 17.00 21.17 4.66
C TYR A 81 18.32 21.91 4.86
N LYS A 82 19.43 21.16 4.75
CA LYS A 82 20.78 21.70 4.64
C LYS A 82 21.14 21.81 3.17
N PHE A 83 20.55 22.77 2.46
CA PHE A 83 21.02 23.08 1.11
C PHE A 83 22.30 23.91 1.17
N ASP A 84 23.16 23.77 0.18
CA ASP A 84 24.36 24.60 0.08
C ASP A 84 23.97 25.99 -0.47
N PRO A 85 24.08 27.07 0.33
CA PRO A 85 23.69 28.41 -0.10
C PRO A 85 24.58 28.98 -1.21
N SER A 86 25.73 28.35 -1.49
CA SER A 86 26.56 28.72 -2.64
C SER A 86 26.01 28.19 -3.97
N GLU A 87 25.22 27.12 -3.94
CA GLU A 87 24.68 26.45 -5.14
C GLU A 87 23.30 26.96 -5.55
N LEU A 88 22.55 27.54 -4.61
CA LEU A 88 21.18 27.97 -4.81
C LEU A 88 20.95 29.41 -4.35
N HIS A 89 20.31 30.20 -5.22
CA HIS A 89 19.81 31.52 -4.85
C HIS A 89 18.68 31.38 -3.83
N THR A 90 18.76 32.17 -2.76
CA THR A 90 17.85 32.08 -1.60
C THR A 90 16.47 32.69 -1.85
N TYR A 91 16.31 33.46 -2.94
CA TYR A 91 15.03 34.08 -3.31
C TYR A 91 14.19 33.12 -4.13
N SER A 92 12.88 33.08 -3.85
CA SER A 92 11.92 32.26 -4.60
C SER A 92 11.58 32.90 -5.95
N PRO A 93 11.45 32.12 -7.04
CA PRO A 93 11.71 30.68 -7.11
C PRO A 93 13.21 30.38 -6.95
N VAL A 94 13.54 29.30 -6.23
CA VAL A 94 14.93 28.92 -5.96
C VAL A 94 15.63 28.67 -7.30
N GLN A 95 16.79 29.28 -7.54
CA GLN A 95 17.50 29.16 -8.82
C GLN A 95 18.90 28.62 -8.61
N LEU A 96 19.38 27.83 -9.56
CA LEU A 96 20.78 27.39 -9.57
C LEU A 96 21.70 28.59 -9.79
N THR A 97 22.71 28.71 -8.94
CA THR A 97 23.82 29.64 -9.16
C THR A 97 24.77 29.07 -10.23
N GLU A 98 25.78 29.84 -10.63
CA GLU A 98 26.84 29.33 -11.50
C GLU A 98 27.60 28.17 -10.84
N VAL A 99 27.79 28.21 -9.52
CA VAL A 99 28.42 27.13 -8.74
C VAL A 99 27.57 25.86 -8.80
N GLY A 100 26.25 25.98 -8.62
CA GLY A 100 25.33 24.84 -8.72
C GLY A 100 25.32 24.21 -10.12
N ASN A 101 25.31 25.04 -11.17
CA ASN A 101 25.40 24.56 -12.55
C ASN A 101 26.73 23.85 -12.85
N ASN A 102 27.85 24.39 -12.37
CA ASN A 102 29.15 23.76 -12.53
C ASN A 102 29.26 22.45 -11.75
N PHE A 103 28.64 22.38 -10.57
CA PHE A 103 28.56 21.15 -9.79
C PHE A 103 27.82 20.05 -10.55
N ILE A 104 26.63 20.34 -11.11
CA ILE A 104 25.84 19.39 -11.92
C ILE A 104 26.65 18.84 -13.10
N ARG A 105 27.35 19.73 -13.83
CA ARG A 105 28.20 19.36 -14.96
C ARG A 105 29.38 18.48 -14.53
N THR A 106 30.06 18.86 -13.46
CA THR A 106 31.22 18.12 -12.92
C THR A 106 30.82 16.73 -12.46
N LEU A 107 29.65 16.64 -11.85
CA LEU A 107 29.05 15.40 -11.40
C LEU A 107 28.64 14.48 -12.59
N GLY A 108 28.48 15.05 -13.78
CA GLY A 108 28.02 14.36 -14.98
C GLY A 108 26.53 14.05 -14.96
N PHE A 109 25.77 14.72 -14.09
CA PHE A 109 24.35 14.44 -13.89
C PHE A 109 23.51 14.78 -15.13
N ASP A 110 23.89 15.81 -15.89
CA ASP A 110 23.24 16.17 -17.16
C ASP A 110 23.05 14.96 -18.08
N ASN A 111 24.11 14.14 -18.25
CA ASN A 111 24.07 12.97 -19.12
C ASN A 111 23.18 11.85 -18.57
N VAL A 112 23.16 11.70 -17.24
CA VAL A 112 22.32 10.71 -16.57
C VAL A 112 20.86 11.11 -16.68
N PHE A 113 20.57 12.40 -16.46
CA PHE A 113 19.24 12.96 -16.60
C PHE A 113 18.70 12.77 -18.01
N GLU A 114 19.43 13.20 -19.04
CA GLU A 114 18.94 13.11 -20.43
C GLU A 114 18.67 11.65 -20.86
N LYS A 115 19.46 10.68 -20.39
CA LYS A 115 19.25 9.24 -20.69
C LYS A 115 18.06 8.62 -19.97
N ASN A 116 17.72 9.12 -18.77
CA ASN A 116 16.69 8.54 -17.90
C ASN A 116 15.57 9.55 -17.61
N LYS A 117 15.42 10.55 -18.49
CA LYS A 117 14.49 11.68 -18.32
C LYS A 117 13.06 11.20 -18.09
N SER A 118 12.64 10.16 -18.80
CA SER A 118 11.32 9.53 -18.64
C SER A 118 11.03 9.12 -17.21
N ASP A 119 12.01 8.59 -16.48
CA ASP A 119 11.81 8.07 -15.13
C ASP A 119 11.61 9.21 -14.13
N PHE A 120 12.38 10.29 -14.29
CA PHE A 120 12.21 11.50 -13.49
C PHE A 120 10.87 12.18 -13.76
N PHE A 121 10.50 12.34 -15.03
CA PHE A 121 9.26 13.02 -15.41
C PHE A 121 8.04 12.19 -15.02
N SER A 122 8.06 10.88 -15.26
CA SER A 122 6.97 9.97 -14.86
C SER A 122 6.75 10.00 -13.34
N PHE A 123 7.83 10.15 -12.54
CA PHE A 123 7.70 10.32 -11.11
C PHE A 123 7.00 11.65 -10.76
N ILE A 124 7.41 12.75 -11.39
CA ILE A 124 6.78 14.06 -11.18
C ILE A 124 5.30 14.00 -11.56
N ASP A 125 4.98 13.45 -12.73
CA ASP A 125 3.61 13.28 -13.21
C ASP A 125 2.75 12.45 -12.26
N SER A 126 3.34 11.41 -11.64
CA SER A 126 2.65 10.56 -10.67
C SER A 126 2.24 11.28 -9.38
N GLU A 127 2.95 12.36 -9.02
CA GLU A 127 2.58 13.22 -7.89
C GLU A 127 1.47 14.22 -8.26
N ASN A 128 1.11 14.33 -9.55
CA ASN A 128 0.08 15.22 -10.09
C ASN A 128 0.22 16.68 -9.63
N PRO A 129 1.39 17.32 -9.87
CA PRO A 129 1.68 18.66 -9.40
C PRO A 129 0.78 19.68 -10.13
N LYS A 130 0.29 20.66 -9.38
CA LYS A 130 -0.53 21.75 -9.95
C LYS A 130 0.21 23.07 -9.94
N LEU A 131 1.10 23.25 -8.98
CA LEU A 131 1.89 24.45 -8.79
C LEU A 131 3.37 24.20 -9.12
N LYS A 132 4.09 25.25 -9.51
CA LYS A 132 5.55 25.25 -9.70
C LYS A 132 6.27 24.80 -8.43
N TYR A 133 5.73 25.17 -7.27
CA TYR A 133 6.23 24.70 -5.99
C TYR A 133 6.04 23.19 -5.79
N ASP A 134 4.92 22.63 -6.25
CA ASP A 134 4.69 21.18 -6.21
C ASP A 134 5.67 20.45 -7.13
N VAL A 135 5.94 21.01 -8.32
CA VAL A 135 6.95 20.48 -9.25
C VAL A 135 8.33 20.51 -8.62
N GLU A 136 8.71 21.59 -7.94
CA GLU A 136 9.99 21.68 -7.22
C GLU A 136 10.13 20.57 -6.17
N LEU A 137 9.11 20.39 -5.33
CA LEU A 137 9.11 19.34 -4.32
C LEU A 137 9.17 17.95 -4.95
N ALA A 138 8.39 17.70 -6.01
CA ALA A 138 8.38 16.42 -6.71
C ALA A 138 9.74 16.13 -7.37
N ALA A 139 10.34 17.12 -8.03
CA ALA A 139 11.65 17.01 -8.66
C ALA A 139 12.75 16.70 -7.65
N ILE A 140 12.76 17.39 -6.51
CA ILE A 140 13.67 17.10 -5.39
C ILE A 140 13.47 15.68 -4.84
N LYS A 141 12.21 15.29 -4.59
CA LYS A 141 11.89 13.93 -4.10
C LYS A 141 12.34 12.85 -5.07
N SER A 142 12.24 13.10 -6.39
CA SER A 142 12.60 12.13 -7.42
C SER A 142 14.05 11.65 -7.28
N ILE A 143 14.98 12.53 -6.88
CA ILE A 143 16.38 12.19 -6.66
C ILE A 143 16.52 11.16 -5.53
N SER A 144 15.81 11.37 -4.42
CA SER A 144 15.83 10.47 -3.27
C SER A 144 15.13 9.14 -3.56
N VAL A 145 14.02 9.15 -4.29
CA VAL A 145 13.27 7.93 -4.63
C VAL A 145 14.02 7.07 -5.65
N LEU A 146 14.65 7.71 -6.63
CA LEU A 146 15.42 7.02 -7.67
C LEU A 146 16.86 6.72 -7.23
N TYR A 147 17.24 7.06 -6.00
CA TYR A 147 18.59 6.86 -5.47
C TYR A 147 19.07 5.41 -5.50
N GLU A 148 18.13 4.46 -5.45
CA GLU A 148 18.43 3.03 -5.53
C GLU A 148 18.54 2.50 -6.96
N LYS A 149 18.26 3.32 -7.98
CA LYS A 149 18.41 2.92 -9.39
C LYS A 149 19.88 2.89 -9.78
N GLU A 150 20.24 1.95 -10.65
CA GLU A 150 21.63 1.73 -11.07
C GLU A 150 22.26 2.99 -11.69
N TYR A 151 21.50 3.74 -12.47
CA TYR A 151 21.98 4.97 -13.10
C TYR A 151 22.26 6.11 -12.10
N ILE A 152 21.83 6.00 -10.84
CA ILE A 152 22.14 6.95 -9.75
C ILE A 152 23.32 6.47 -8.89
N ASN A 153 23.83 5.25 -9.08
CA ASN A 153 24.92 4.72 -8.25
C ASN A 153 26.21 5.58 -8.29
N PHE A 154 26.41 6.38 -9.34
CA PHE A 154 27.54 7.32 -9.37
C PHE A 154 27.49 8.34 -8.22
N LEU A 155 26.30 8.72 -7.72
CA LEU A 155 26.17 9.58 -6.53
C LEU A 155 26.71 8.88 -5.29
N LYS A 156 26.45 7.58 -5.12
CA LYS A 156 26.99 6.78 -4.01
C LYS A 156 28.52 6.80 -4.03
N VAL A 157 29.12 6.64 -5.22
CA VAL A 157 30.57 6.73 -5.42
C VAL A 157 31.08 8.14 -5.12
N PHE A 158 30.37 9.16 -5.59
CA PHE A 158 30.74 10.56 -5.34
C PHE A 158 30.74 10.90 -3.84
N PHE A 159 29.68 10.53 -3.11
CA PHE A 159 29.56 10.78 -1.67
C PHE A 159 30.57 10.00 -0.85
N TYR A 160 30.94 8.78 -1.27
CA TYR A 160 32.01 8.03 -0.62
C TYR A 160 33.35 8.79 -0.68
N ASN A 161 33.63 9.46 -1.79
CA ASN A 161 34.86 10.24 -1.98
C ASN A 161 34.78 11.67 -1.42
N HIS A 162 33.57 12.17 -1.10
CA HIS A 162 33.34 13.53 -0.62
C HIS A 162 32.42 13.50 0.62
N PRO A 163 32.94 13.18 1.81
CA PRO A 163 32.12 12.94 3.01
C PRO A 163 31.34 14.17 3.52
N ALA A 164 31.68 15.38 3.05
CA ALA A 164 30.91 16.58 3.30
C ALA A 164 29.60 16.65 2.48
N ARG A 165 29.46 15.79 1.47
CA ARG A 165 28.30 15.71 0.56
C ARG A 165 27.50 14.45 0.82
N ASN A 166 26.18 14.58 0.76
CA ASN A 166 25.24 13.48 0.91
C ASN A 166 23.98 13.77 0.10
N ILE A 167 23.05 12.81 0.09
CA ILE A 167 21.80 12.97 -0.66
C ILE A 167 20.98 14.17 -0.19
N GLU A 168 21.00 14.48 1.11
CA GLU A 168 20.19 15.55 1.70
C GLU A 168 20.63 16.94 1.23
N ASN A 169 21.93 17.16 1.06
CA ASN A 169 22.47 18.44 0.57
C ASN A 169 22.64 18.53 -0.94
N THR A 170 22.57 17.39 -1.64
CA THR A 170 22.77 17.30 -3.09
C THR A 170 21.44 17.23 -3.86
N ALA A 171 20.43 16.54 -3.31
CA ALA A 171 19.10 16.46 -3.91
C ALA A 171 18.42 17.82 -4.19
N PRO A 172 18.56 18.87 -3.35
CA PRO A 172 18.05 20.20 -3.69
C PRO A 172 18.60 20.67 -5.05
N THR A 173 19.92 20.67 -5.20
CA THR A 173 20.62 21.19 -6.38
C THR A 173 20.25 20.41 -7.64
N LEU A 174 20.25 19.07 -7.56
CA LEU A 174 19.84 18.24 -8.69
C LEU A 174 18.33 18.34 -8.98
N GLY A 175 17.50 18.51 -7.95
CA GLY A 175 16.06 18.67 -8.06
C GLY A 175 15.68 19.97 -8.76
N ILE A 176 16.35 21.09 -8.45
CA ILE A 176 16.13 22.37 -9.15
C ILE A 176 16.45 22.24 -10.64
N TYR A 177 17.51 21.51 -10.99
CA TYR A 177 17.83 21.22 -12.39
C TYR A 177 16.70 20.46 -13.10
N ILE A 178 16.19 19.38 -12.48
CA ILE A 178 15.08 18.60 -13.04
C ILE A 178 13.83 19.47 -13.17
N ARG A 179 13.51 20.28 -12.15
CA ARG A 179 12.35 21.19 -12.14
C ARG A 179 12.40 22.11 -13.34
N ASP A 180 13.54 22.75 -13.60
CA ASP A 180 13.69 23.71 -14.70
C ASP A 180 13.49 23.04 -16.06
N LYS A 181 14.02 21.83 -16.22
CA LYS A 181 13.80 21.00 -17.41
C LYS A 181 12.34 20.60 -17.58
N TYR A 182 11.67 20.22 -16.49
CA TYR A 182 10.28 19.81 -16.52
C TYR A 182 9.34 20.99 -16.85
N LEU A 183 9.50 22.12 -16.17
CA LEU A 183 8.69 23.33 -16.40
C LEU A 183 8.89 23.92 -17.80
N ALA A 184 10.07 23.74 -18.41
CA ALA A 184 10.30 24.13 -19.79
C ALA A 184 9.42 23.35 -20.80
N GLU A 185 9.02 22.13 -20.46
CA GLU A 185 8.18 21.26 -21.29
C GLU A 185 6.70 21.28 -20.90
N HIS A 186 6.38 21.84 -19.72
CA HIS A 186 5.04 21.90 -19.15
C HIS A 186 4.64 23.36 -18.86
N PRO A 187 4.53 24.22 -19.90
CA PRO A 187 4.23 25.65 -19.73
C PRO A 187 2.83 25.91 -19.16
N GLU A 188 1.95 24.91 -19.11
CA GLU A 188 0.63 24.97 -18.47
C GLU A 188 0.71 25.18 -16.95
N ILE A 189 1.83 24.82 -16.31
CA ILE A 189 2.05 25.01 -14.88
C ILE A 189 2.58 26.43 -14.63
N THR A 190 1.65 27.36 -14.40
CA THR A 190 1.96 28.80 -14.40
C THR A 190 2.18 29.42 -13.02
N GLN A 191 1.67 28.81 -11.95
CA GLN A 191 1.67 29.36 -10.58
C GLN A 191 2.63 28.63 -9.66
#